data_AF-A0A3F2RER5-F1
#
_entry.id   AF-A0A3F2RER5-F1
#
_cell.length_a   1.000
_cell.length_b   1.000
_cell.length_c   1.000
_cell.angle_alpha   90.00
_cell.angle_beta   90.00
_cell.angle_gamma   90.00
#
_symmetry.space_group_name_H-M   'P 1'
#
loop_
_entity.id
_entity.type
_entity.pdbx_description
1 polymer ?
#
loop_
_entity_poly.entity_id
_entity_poly.type
_entity_poly.pdbx_seq_one_letter_code
_entity_poly.pdbx_strand_id
1 'polypeptide(L)'
;MASPAWMAEVHGAVDAESETVQATRARPCPEYSTAKTFLQSQPPGVYTLKEGTLFTAGEGVLEGSTRELVLRACKDLSIPVVLEAPKLSERESWQAAFVTSAVRVVIDVTRVLCGEDTGDSKLFHETPIPSATTGFTKRIREQIFAQRMYLQ
;
A
#
# COMPACT_ATOMS: atom_id res chain seq x y z
N MET A 1 12.31 -19.29 -4.78
CA MET A 1 10.94 -19.39 -5.32
C MET A 1 10.17 -18.14 -4.91
N ALA A 2 9.34 -17.57 -5.78
CA ALA A 2 8.60 -16.34 -5.48
C ALA A 2 7.26 -16.68 -4.80
N SER A 3 6.93 -16.00 -3.70
CA SER A 3 5.67 -16.22 -2.98
C SER A 3 4.47 -15.70 -3.79
N PRO A 4 3.38 -16.49 -3.94
CA PRO A 4 2.19 -16.08 -4.68
C PRO A 4 1.49 -14.88 -4.00
N ALA A 5 0.97 -13.92 -4.78
CA ALA A 5 0.11 -12.87 -4.21
C ALA A 5 -1.35 -13.32 -4.15
N TRP A 6 -2.00 -12.94 -3.06
CA TRP A 6 -3.40 -13.21 -2.79
C TRP A 6 -4.10 -11.89 -2.57
N MET A 7 -5.19 -11.67 -3.28
CA MET A 7 -6.05 -10.51 -3.06
C MET A 7 -7.23 -10.97 -2.19
N ALA A 8 -7.46 -10.25 -1.11
CA ALA A 8 -8.54 -10.53 -0.18
C ALA A 8 -9.51 -9.34 -0.21
N GLU A 9 -10.74 -9.59 -0.66
CA GLU A 9 -11.79 -8.57 -0.68
C GLU A 9 -12.41 -8.45 0.71
N VAL A 10 -12.02 -7.42 1.46
CA VAL A 10 -12.56 -7.19 2.81
C VAL A 10 -13.99 -6.66 2.69
N HIS A 11 -14.97 -7.50 3.01
CA HIS A 11 -16.35 -7.08 3.22
C HIS A 11 -16.54 -6.72 4.69
N GLY A 12 -16.83 -5.44 4.95
CA GLY A 12 -17.07 -4.93 6.30
C GLY A 12 -15.82 -4.38 6.97
N ALA A 13 -15.63 -3.07 6.84
CA ALA A 13 -14.88 -2.25 7.79
C ALA A 13 -15.56 -0.88 7.81
N VAL A 14 -16.77 -0.86 8.37
CA VAL A 14 -17.42 0.37 8.79
C VAL A 14 -17.43 0.27 10.31
N ASP A 15 -16.89 1.30 10.95
CA ASP A 15 -16.79 1.53 12.39
C ASP A 15 -15.43 1.21 13.01
N ALA A 16 -14.84 2.29 13.55
CA ALA A 16 -13.49 2.39 14.11
C ALA A 16 -13.27 1.60 15.42
N GLU A 17 -14.22 0.73 15.80
CA GLU A 17 -14.21 -0.02 17.06
C GLU A 17 -14.38 -1.54 16.88
N SER A 18 -14.49 -2.07 15.66
CA SER A 18 -14.68 -3.51 15.46
C SER A 18 -13.37 -4.19 15.01
N GLU A 19 -12.71 -4.88 15.95
CA GLU A 19 -11.44 -5.61 15.75
C GLU A 19 -11.55 -6.90 14.91
N THR A 20 -12.72 -7.24 14.37
CA THR A 20 -12.91 -8.53 13.69
C THR A 20 -13.20 -8.35 12.19
N VAL A 21 -12.13 -8.49 11.39
CA VAL A 21 -12.25 -8.75 9.96
C VAL A 21 -12.83 -10.17 9.82
N GLN A 22 -14.12 -10.29 9.50
CA GLN A 22 -14.73 -11.59 9.23
C GLN A 22 -14.10 -12.22 7.98
N ALA A 23 -13.79 -13.52 8.11
CA ALA A 23 -13.05 -14.36 7.17
C ALA A 23 -13.08 -13.88 5.71
N THR A 24 -11.97 -13.27 5.28
CA THR A 24 -11.82 -12.77 3.93
C THR A 24 -11.53 -13.94 2.98
N ARG A 25 -12.36 -14.14 1.94
CA ARG A 25 -12.05 -15.11 0.88
C ARG A 25 -10.88 -14.59 0.05
N ALA A 26 -9.66 -14.96 0.44
CA ALA A 26 -8.47 -14.75 -0.38
C ALA A 26 -8.59 -15.60 -1.66
N ARG A 27 -8.46 -14.96 -2.83
CA ARG A 27 -8.41 -15.66 -4.12
C ARG A 27 -7.04 -15.44 -4.77
N PRO A 28 -6.55 -16.41 -5.58
CA PRO A 28 -5.40 -16.16 -6.42
C PRO A 28 -5.68 -14.94 -7.30
N CYS A 29 -4.73 -14.02 -7.38
CA CYS A 29 -4.81 -12.89 -8.30
C CYS A 29 -3.98 -13.21 -9.54
N PRO A 30 -4.55 -13.74 -10.63
CA PRO A 30 -3.78 -14.11 -11.82
C PRO A 30 -3.09 -12.91 -12.47
N GLU A 31 -3.63 -11.70 -12.27
CA GLU A 31 -3.03 -10.42 -12.68
C GLU A 31 -1.70 -10.14 -11.95
N TYR A 32 -1.57 -10.62 -10.71
CA TYR A 32 -0.35 -10.51 -9.91
C TYR A 32 0.02 -11.88 -9.36
N SER A 33 0.69 -12.69 -10.17
CA SER A 33 1.05 -14.06 -9.79
C SER A 33 2.00 -14.16 -8.59
N THR A 34 2.64 -13.06 -8.20
CA THR A 34 3.55 -12.98 -7.03
C THR A 34 3.37 -11.68 -6.23
N ALA A 35 3.76 -11.70 -4.96
CA ALA A 35 3.81 -10.47 -4.14
C ALA A 35 4.68 -9.39 -4.79
N LYS A 36 5.79 -9.80 -5.43
CA LYS A 36 6.67 -8.89 -6.16
C LYS A 36 5.91 -8.16 -7.29
N THR A 37 5.18 -8.90 -8.12
CA THR A 37 4.40 -8.30 -9.22
C THR A 37 3.26 -7.41 -8.71
N PHE A 38 2.66 -7.74 -7.56
CA PHE A 38 1.65 -6.87 -6.92
C PHE A 38 2.26 -5.55 -6.42
N LEU A 39 3.41 -5.61 -5.74
CA LEU A 39 4.10 -4.41 -5.25
C LEU A 39 4.65 -3.53 -6.40
N GLN A 40 4.77 -4.10 -7.60
CA GLN A 40 5.15 -3.42 -8.83
C GLN A 40 3.93 -2.99 -9.68
N SER A 41 2.70 -3.28 -9.24
CA SER A 41 1.50 -3.17 -10.08
C SER A 41 1.02 -1.76 -10.42
N GLN A 42 0.21 -1.67 -11.49
CA GLN A 42 -0.54 -0.48 -11.89
C GLN A 42 -1.98 -0.82 -12.30
N PRO A 43 -2.85 0.19 -12.32
CA PRO A 43 -3.14 1.11 -11.22
C PRO A 43 -3.84 0.31 -10.10
N PRO A 44 -3.56 0.60 -8.82
CA PRO A 44 -2.88 1.79 -8.29
C PRO A 44 -1.59 1.45 -7.55
N GLY A 45 -0.46 2.09 -7.88
CA GLY A 45 0.85 1.73 -7.32
C GLY A 45 0.88 1.54 -5.79
N VAL A 46 1.76 0.67 -5.31
CA VAL A 46 1.98 0.44 -3.88
C VAL A 46 3.07 1.38 -3.36
N TYR A 47 2.82 1.95 -2.19
CA TYR A 47 3.70 2.90 -1.52
C TYR A 47 3.90 2.46 -0.08
N THR A 48 5.15 2.51 0.40
CA THR A 48 5.48 2.21 1.80
C THR A 48 6.42 3.27 2.32
N LEU A 49 6.34 3.55 3.62
CA LEU A 49 7.27 4.43 4.30
C LEU A 49 8.09 3.64 5.29
N LYS A 50 9.40 3.86 5.26
CA LYS A 50 10.38 3.28 6.17
C LYS A 50 11.42 4.35 6.46
N GLU A 51 11.72 4.57 7.74
CA GLU A 51 12.70 5.57 8.19
C GLU A 51 12.44 6.98 7.59
N GLY A 52 11.17 7.37 7.49
CA GLY A 52 10.75 8.66 6.93
C GLY A 52 10.89 8.78 5.41
N THR A 53 11.30 7.72 4.71
CA THR A 53 11.48 7.67 3.26
C THR A 53 10.36 6.89 2.59
N LEU A 54 9.80 7.43 1.51
CA LEU A 54 8.80 6.76 0.68
C LEU A 54 9.47 5.83 -0.34
N PHE A 55 9.04 4.58 -0.38
CA PHE A 55 9.45 3.59 -1.38
C PHE A 55 8.26 3.25 -2.28
N THR A 56 8.50 3.28 -3.60
CA THR A 56 7.54 2.85 -4.62
C THR A 56 8.30 2.40 -5.87
N ALA A 57 7.73 1.50 -6.66
CA ALA A 57 8.36 1.05 -7.89
C ALA A 57 8.63 2.24 -8.84
N GLY A 58 9.84 2.32 -9.39
CA GLY A 58 10.25 3.35 -10.36
C GLY A 58 9.89 3.02 -11.80
N GLU A 59 10.21 1.80 -12.22
CA GLU A 59 9.90 1.27 -13.55
C GLU A 59 8.67 0.36 -13.51
N GLY A 60 8.00 0.21 -14.65
CA GLY A 60 6.80 -0.59 -14.74
C GLY A 60 5.62 0.04 -13.98
N VAL A 61 5.65 1.35 -13.67
CA VAL A 61 4.55 2.11 -13.05
C VAL A 61 3.97 3.18 -13.99
N LEU A 62 2.64 3.41 -13.98
CA LEU A 62 2.00 4.34 -14.90
C LEU A 62 2.39 5.73 -14.41
N GLU A 63 2.82 6.59 -15.31
CA GLU A 63 2.96 8.02 -15.06
C GLU A 63 1.57 8.68 -15.04
N GLY A 64 0.70 8.19 -14.16
CA GLY A 64 -0.66 8.69 -13.98
C GLY A 64 -0.68 9.90 -13.05
N SER A 65 -1.68 10.77 -13.26
CA SER A 65 -1.87 12.01 -12.49
C SER A 65 -1.92 11.79 -10.97
N THR A 66 -2.47 10.67 -10.49
CA THR A 66 -2.47 10.35 -9.05
C THR A 66 -1.07 10.08 -8.49
N ARG A 67 -0.20 9.41 -9.25
CA ARG A 67 1.20 9.17 -8.83
C ARG A 67 1.96 10.48 -8.76
N GLU A 68 1.80 11.34 -9.78
CA GLU A 68 2.43 12.66 -9.80
C GLU A 68 2.03 13.49 -8.56
N LEU A 69 0.75 13.48 -8.18
CA LEU A 69 0.27 14.16 -6.98
C LEU A 69 0.95 13.63 -5.71
N VAL A 70 1.10 12.30 -5.56
CA VAL A 70 1.81 11.71 -4.42
C VAL A 70 3.26 12.13 -4.38
N LEU A 71 3.98 12.02 -5.51
CA LEU A 71 5.40 12.38 -5.58
C LEU A 71 5.62 13.88 -5.32
N ARG A 72 4.74 14.74 -5.84
CA ARG A 72 4.76 16.18 -5.59
C ARG A 72 4.48 16.49 -4.12
N ALA A 73 3.48 15.85 -3.52
CA ALA A 73 3.18 16.02 -2.10
C ALA A 73 4.37 15.61 -1.21
N CYS A 74 5.05 14.51 -1.53
CA CYS A 74 6.26 14.11 -0.81
C CYS A 74 7.40 15.12 -0.98
N LYS A 75 7.60 15.66 -2.19
CA LYS A 75 8.56 16.74 -2.43
C LYS A 75 8.26 17.97 -1.57
N ASP A 76 7.01 18.43 -1.55
CA ASP A 76 6.59 19.61 -0.77
C ASP A 76 6.75 19.39 0.74
N LEU A 77 6.47 18.17 1.21
CA LEU A 77 6.62 17.78 2.61
C LEU A 77 8.06 17.44 3.01
N SER A 78 9.03 17.55 2.10
CA SER A 78 10.42 17.13 2.28
C SER A 78 10.56 15.66 2.73
N ILE A 79 9.68 14.80 2.21
CA ILE A 79 9.74 13.35 2.38
C ILE A 79 10.62 12.79 1.25
N PRO A 80 11.78 12.18 1.55
CA PRO A 80 12.62 11.54 0.53
C PRO A 80 11.85 10.44 -0.19
N VAL A 81 12.08 10.28 -1.49
CA VAL A 81 11.46 9.24 -2.31
C VAL A 81 12.52 8.38 -2.98
N VAL A 82 12.41 7.07 -2.79
CA VAL A 82 13.21 6.05 -3.47
C VAL A 82 12.31 5.31 -4.46
N LEU A 83 12.71 5.35 -5.73
CA LEU A 83 11.99 4.71 -6.84
C LEU A 83 12.34 3.21 -6.97
N GLU A 84 12.34 2.50 -5.83
CA GLU A 84 12.49 1.04 -5.74
C GLU A 84 11.22 0.42 -5.16
N ALA A 85 10.76 -0.69 -5.76
CA ALA A 85 9.59 -1.40 -5.27
C ALA A 85 9.82 -1.88 -3.82
N PRO A 86 8.83 -1.71 -2.92
CA PRO A 86 8.99 -2.15 -1.55
C PRO A 86 9.13 -3.67 -1.46
N LYS A 87 9.87 -4.15 -0.46
CA LYS A 87 10.07 -5.59 -0.23
C LYS A 87 9.16 -6.07 0.87
N LEU A 88 8.38 -7.12 0.60
CA LEU A 88 7.48 -7.72 1.58
C LEU A 88 8.21 -8.29 2.80
N SER A 89 9.49 -8.67 2.65
CA SER A 89 10.35 -9.09 3.76
C SER A 89 10.65 -7.97 4.75
N GLU A 90 10.47 -6.70 4.36
CA GLU A 90 10.72 -5.52 5.19
C GLU A 90 9.45 -4.97 5.83
N ARG A 91 8.30 -5.63 5.65
CA ARG A 91 6.98 -5.13 6.09
C ARG A 91 6.88 -4.75 7.56
N GLU A 92 7.64 -5.41 8.43
CA GLU A 92 7.69 -5.10 9.87
C GLU A 92 8.37 -3.76 10.18
N SER A 93 9.20 -3.26 9.25
CA SER A 93 9.85 -1.95 9.35
C SER A 93 9.01 -0.81 8.75
N TRP A 94 7.87 -1.12 8.14
CA TRP A 94 7.03 -0.10 7.51
C TRP A 94 6.34 0.75 8.57
N GLN A 95 6.56 2.05 8.51
CA GLN A 95 5.89 3.07 9.31
C GLN A 95 4.50 3.41 8.76
N ALA A 96 4.30 3.21 7.47
CA ALA A 96 3.02 3.33 6.80
C ALA A 96 3.06 2.59 5.47
N ALA A 97 1.90 2.20 4.96
CA ALA A 97 1.73 1.74 3.60
C ALA A 97 0.39 2.23 3.06
N PHE A 98 0.34 2.50 1.77
CA PHE A 98 -0.89 2.90 1.09
C PHE A 98 -0.85 2.49 -0.38
N VAL A 99 -2.04 2.42 -0.96
CA VAL A 99 -2.25 2.33 -2.40
C VAL A 99 -2.96 3.58 -2.88
N THR A 100 -2.88 3.88 -4.16
CA THR A 100 -3.61 5.01 -4.73
C THR A 100 -4.98 4.60 -5.29
N SER A 101 -5.79 5.54 -5.76
CA SER A 101 -6.90 5.26 -6.68
C SER A 101 -7.31 6.56 -7.38
N ALA A 102 -8.02 6.46 -8.52
CA ALA A 102 -8.52 7.66 -9.19
C ALA A 102 -9.50 8.47 -8.32
N VAL A 103 -10.25 7.78 -7.44
CA VAL A 103 -11.33 8.39 -6.63
C VAL A 103 -10.83 8.86 -5.26
N ARG A 104 -10.11 8.01 -4.51
CA ARG A 104 -9.71 8.29 -3.12
C ARG A 104 -8.27 8.78 -2.96
N VAL A 105 -7.49 8.79 -4.05
CA VAL A 105 -6.09 9.26 -4.13
C VAL A 105 -5.11 8.49 -3.25
N VAL A 106 -5.28 8.43 -1.92
CA VAL A 106 -4.45 7.70 -0.95
C VAL A 106 -5.36 6.86 -0.04
N ILE A 107 -5.24 5.54 -0.15
CA ILE A 107 -5.97 4.53 0.63
C ILE A 107 -4.97 3.80 1.52
N ASP A 108 -5.17 3.88 2.83
CA ASP A 108 -4.26 3.27 3.81
C ASP A 108 -4.30 1.74 3.71
N VAL A 109 -3.11 1.14 3.72
CA VAL A 109 -2.93 -0.28 4.00
C VAL A 109 -2.68 -0.41 5.49
N THR A 110 -3.59 -1.09 6.19
CA THR A 110 -3.55 -1.25 7.65
C THR A 110 -3.03 -2.62 8.07
N ARG A 111 -3.15 -3.63 7.21
CA ARG A 111 -2.77 -5.02 7.46
C ARG A 111 -2.26 -5.66 6.17
N VAL A 112 -1.22 -6.50 6.27
CA VAL A 112 -0.65 -7.27 5.16
C VAL A 112 -0.68 -8.75 5.53
N LEU A 113 -1.25 -9.58 4.66
CA LEU A 113 -1.33 -11.03 4.83
C LEU A 113 -0.31 -11.71 3.93
N CYS A 114 0.56 -12.54 4.51
CA CYS A 114 1.57 -13.31 3.80
C CYS A 114 1.29 -14.80 3.98
N GLY A 115 1.02 -15.51 2.88
CA GLY A 115 0.85 -16.96 2.92
C GLY A 115 2.19 -17.70 2.76
N GLU A 116 2.43 -18.70 3.61
CA GLU A 116 3.49 -19.68 3.43
C GLU A 116 2.88 -21.01 2.97
N ASP A 117 3.36 -21.54 1.84
CA ASP A 117 2.90 -22.83 1.34
C ASP A 117 3.68 -23.96 2.03
N THR A 118 3.16 -24.40 3.18
CA THR A 118 3.60 -25.60 3.89
C THR A 118 2.72 -26.79 3.51
N GLY A 119 2.85 -27.29 2.27
CA GLY A 119 2.37 -28.62 1.81
C GLY A 119 0.87 -28.94 2.00
N ASP A 120 0.45 -29.22 3.23
CA ASP A 120 -0.90 -29.66 3.64
C ASP A 120 -1.78 -28.55 4.24
N SER A 121 -1.21 -27.42 4.65
CA SER A 121 -1.99 -26.29 5.19
C SER A 121 -1.39 -24.94 4.83
N LYS A 122 -2.26 -23.99 4.51
CA LYS A 122 -1.88 -22.63 4.12
C LYS A 122 -1.91 -21.76 5.37
N LEU A 123 -0.74 -21.50 5.95
CA LEU A 123 -0.60 -20.60 7.08
C LEU A 123 -0.46 -19.16 6.56
N PHE A 124 -1.27 -18.25 7.10
CA PHE A 124 -1.19 -16.84 6.80
C PHE A 124 -0.62 -16.09 8.00
N HIS A 125 0.47 -15.38 7.78
CA HIS A 125 1.02 -14.43 8.74
C HIS A 125 0.45 -13.05 8.45
N GLU A 126 -0.20 -12.48 9.45
CA GLU A 126 -0.69 -11.12 9.40
C GLU A 126 0.32 -10.16 10.01
N THR A 127 0.59 -9.05 9.31
CA THR A 127 1.41 -7.95 9.84
C THR A 127 0.59 -6.66 9.85
N PRO A 128 0.29 -6.07 11.02
CA PRO A 128 -0.34 -4.76 11.09
C PRO A 128 0.66 -3.68 10.65
N ILE A 129 0.17 -2.68 9.92
CA ILE A 129 0.94 -1.53 9.45
C ILE A 129 0.47 -0.28 10.21
N PRO A 130 1.37 0.47 10.87
CA PRO A 130 1.04 1.60 11.74
C PRO A 130 0.68 2.90 10.96
N SER A 131 0.01 2.79 9.81
CA SER A 131 -0.34 3.93 8.95
C SER A 131 -1.16 5.01 9.68
N ALA A 132 -2.03 4.60 10.62
CA ALA A 132 -2.89 5.52 11.37
C ALA A 132 -2.15 6.29 12.48
N THR A 133 -1.08 5.71 13.06
CA THR A 133 -0.40 6.30 14.22
C THR A 133 0.78 7.19 13.81
N THR A 134 1.38 6.96 12.65
CA THR A 134 2.54 7.74 12.18
C THR A 134 2.15 9.05 11.49
N GLY A 135 0.90 9.19 11.05
CA GLY A 135 0.37 10.42 10.44
C GLY A 135 0.92 10.73 9.04
N PHE A 136 1.81 9.89 8.49
CA PHE A 136 2.41 10.12 7.18
C PHE A 136 1.37 10.13 6.06
N THR A 137 0.49 9.13 6.01
CA THR A 137 -0.52 9.04 4.95
C THR A 137 -1.53 10.18 5.05
N LYS A 138 -1.89 10.59 6.28
CA LYS A 138 -2.71 11.77 6.54
C LYS A 138 -2.05 13.04 5.98
N ARG A 139 -0.78 13.30 6.28
CA ARG A 139 -0.04 14.48 5.78
C ARG A 139 0.03 14.50 4.26
N ILE A 140 0.35 13.36 3.63
CA ILE A 140 0.39 13.24 2.16
C ILE A 140 -0.99 13.54 1.57
N ARG A 141 -2.06 12.95 2.14
CA ARG A 141 -3.44 13.17 1.72
C ARG A 141 -3.84 14.65 1.83
N GLU A 142 -3.57 15.29 2.95
CA GLU A 142 -3.84 16.72 3.19
C GLU A 142 -3.09 17.61 2.19
N GLN A 143 -1.82 17.31 1.92
CA GLN A 143 -1.03 18.07 0.95
C GLN A 143 -1.58 17.93 -0.48
N ILE A 144 -2.01 16.73 -0.89
CA ILE A 144 -2.63 16.55 -2.21
C ILE A 144 -3.96 17.31 -2.30
N PHE A 145 -4.76 17.30 -1.25
CA PHE A 145 -6.01 18.09 -1.21
C PHE A 145 -5.74 19.59 -1.32
N ALA A 146 -4.74 20.10 -0.59
CA ALA A 146 -4.33 21.50 -0.68
C ALA A 146 -3.91 21.85 -2.12
N GLN A 147 -3.06 21.04 -2.75
CA GLN A 147 -2.61 21.26 -4.13
C GLN A 147 -3.79 21.29 -5.13
N ARG A 148 -4.80 20.44 -4.96
CA ARG A 148 -5.98 20.43 -5.85
C ARG A 148 -6.87 21.66 -5.68
N MET A 149 -6.92 22.26 -4.49
CA MET A 149 -7.68 23.50 -4.26
C MET A 149 -7.03 24.74 -4.90
N TYR A 150 -5.70 24.75 -5.07
CA TYR A 150 -4.98 25.85 -5.72
C TYR A 150 -4.84 25.71 -7.24
N LEU A 151 -5.49 24.72 -7.85
CA LEU A 151 -5.53 24.49 -9.30
C LEU A 151 -6.86 24.96 -9.93
N GLN A 152 -7.63 25.80 -9.24
CA GLN A 152 -8.83 26.47 -9.76
C GLN A 152 -8.55 27.93 -10.12
#